data_AF-A0A089XF33-F1
#
_entry.id   AF-A0A089XF33-F1
#
_cell.length_a   1.000
_cell.length_b   1.000
_cell.length_c   1.000
_cell.angle_alpha   90.00
_cell.angle_beta   90.00
_cell.angle_gamma   90.00
#
_symmetry.space_group_name_H-M   'P 1'
#
loop_
_entity.id
_entity.type
_entity.pdbx_description
1 polymer ?
#
loop_
_entity_poly.entity_id
_entity_poly.type
_entity_poly.pdbx_seq_one_letter_code
_entity_poly.pdbx_strand_id
1 'polypeptide(L)'
;MADTTVKIDTETRDRLAAIAAARGTSVRALVADLALQEENQLKLGQATAAFRQAVSQPGIAEAFDRDFGGLPQDTDRMHRAA
;
A
#
# COMPACT_ATOMS: atom_id res chain seq x y z
N MET A 1 -21.98 -5.08 -15.37
CA MET A 1 -20.89 -4.27 -15.98
C MET A 1 -20.72 -4.74 -17.41
N ALA A 2 -20.50 -3.83 -18.36
CA ALA A 2 -20.29 -4.21 -19.76
C ALA A 2 -18.85 -4.72 -19.96
N ASP A 3 -18.71 -5.74 -20.80
CA ASP A 3 -17.41 -6.29 -21.16
C ASP A 3 -16.79 -5.42 -22.24
N THR A 4 -15.52 -5.06 -22.04
CA THR A 4 -14.74 -4.31 -23.03
C THR A 4 -13.49 -5.08 -23.39
N THR A 5 -12.96 -4.82 -24.59
CA THR A 5 -11.77 -5.52 -25.09
C THR A 5 -10.61 -4.55 -25.21
N VAL A 6 -9.46 -4.93 -24.67
CA VAL A 6 -8.20 -4.19 -24.80
C VAL A 6 -7.25 -4.96 -25.71
N LYS A 7 -6.53 -4.23 -26.57
CA LYS A 7 -5.49 -4.82 -27.42
C LYS A 7 -4.21 -4.95 -26.62
N ILE A 8 -3.67 -6.15 -26.60
CA ILE A 8 -2.35 -6.48 -26.07
C ILE A 8 -1.65 -7.38 -27.09
N ASP A 9 -0.32 -7.44 -27.04
CA ASP A 9 0.42 -8.36 -27.87
C ASP A 9 0.14 -9.82 -27.44
N THR A 10 0.38 -10.74 -28.39
CA THR A 10 0.13 -12.18 -28.20
C THR A 10 0.92 -12.74 -27.02
N GLU A 11 2.16 -12.30 -26.83
CA GLU A 11 3.04 -12.81 -25.78
C GLU A 11 2.54 -12.41 -24.40
N THR A 12 2.14 -11.16 -24.21
CA THR A 12 1.53 -10.66 -22.96
C THR A 12 0.23 -11.39 -22.66
N ARG A 13 -0.63 -11.61 -23.68
CA ARG A 13 -1.86 -12.39 -23.52
C ARG A 13 -1.56 -13.81 -23.01
N ASP A 14 -0.56 -14.46 -23.60
CA ASP A 14 -0.22 -15.85 -23.27
C ASP A 14 0.38 -15.95 -21.87
N ARG A 15 1.20 -14.98 -21.46
CA ARG A 15 1.70 -14.85 -20.09
C ARG A 15 0.56 -14.68 -19.09
N LEU A 16 -0.39 -13.79 -19.36
CA LEU A 16 -1.57 -13.59 -18.50
C LEU A 16 -2.44 -14.85 -18.41
N ALA A 17 -2.63 -15.55 -19.53
CA ALA A 17 -3.38 -16.80 -19.58
C ALA A 17 -2.70 -17.89 -18.74
N ALA A 18 -1.38 -18.04 -18.84
CA ALA A 18 -0.62 -19.00 -18.05
C ALA A 18 -0.69 -18.70 -16.55
N ILE A 19 -0.58 -17.42 -16.16
CA ILE A 19 -0.71 -17.00 -14.75
C ILE A 19 -2.13 -17.28 -14.23
N ALA A 20 -3.16 -16.93 -15.01
CA ALA A 20 -4.54 -17.17 -14.64
C ALA A 20 -4.81 -18.67 -14.44
N ALA A 21 -4.34 -19.51 -15.37
CA ALA A 21 -4.44 -20.96 -15.27
C ALA A 21 -3.73 -21.51 -14.02
N ALA A 22 -2.50 -21.07 -13.74
CA ALA A 22 -1.76 -21.48 -12.55
C ALA A 22 -2.46 -21.09 -11.24
N ARG A 23 -3.21 -19.98 -11.24
CA ARG A 23 -4.01 -19.50 -10.10
C ARG A 23 -5.43 -20.06 -10.06
N GLY A 24 -5.82 -20.92 -11.02
CA GLY A 24 -7.18 -21.46 -11.12
C GLY A 24 -8.25 -20.39 -11.35
N THR A 25 -7.90 -19.28 -12.02
CA THR A 25 -8.78 -18.14 -12.26
C THR A 25 -8.88 -17.80 -13.74
N SER A 26 -9.74 -16.82 -14.08
CA SER A 26 -9.83 -16.29 -15.45
C SER A 26 -8.88 -15.12 -15.65
N VAL A 27 -8.46 -14.89 -16.91
CA VAL A 27 -7.66 -13.69 -17.27
C VAL A 27 -8.37 -12.40 -16.87
N ARG A 28 -9.70 -12.36 -16.99
CA ARG A 28 -10.51 -11.21 -16.55
C ARG A 28 -10.35 -10.95 -15.05
N ALA A 29 -10.49 -11.99 -14.24
CA ALA A 29 -10.37 -11.87 -12.79
C ALA A 29 -8.94 -11.50 -12.38
N LEU A 30 -7.93 -12.07 -13.06
CA LEU A 30 -6.54 -11.70 -12.88
C LEU A 30 -6.29 -10.21 -13.16
N VAL A 31 -6.78 -9.70 -14.29
CA VAL A 31 -6.61 -8.28 -14.67
C VAL A 31 -7.35 -7.35 -13.69
N ALA A 32 -8.52 -7.75 -13.21
CA ALA A 32 -9.25 -6.99 -12.20
C ALA A 32 -8.49 -6.92 -10.86
N ASP A 33 -7.92 -8.03 -10.42
CA ASP A 33 -7.08 -8.09 -9.20
C ASP A 33 -5.82 -7.23 -9.35
N LEU A 34 -5.12 -7.34 -10.49
CA LEU A 34 -3.95 -6.51 -10.79
C LEU A 34 -4.30 -5.01 -10.78
N ALA A 35 -5.44 -4.62 -11.36
CA ALA A 35 -5.86 -3.21 -11.36
C ALA A 35 -6.06 -2.66 -9.93
N LEU A 36 -6.66 -3.44 -9.04
CA LEU A 36 -6.83 -3.06 -7.63
C LEU A 36 -5.49 -2.96 -6.90
N GLN A 37 -4.58 -3.90 -7.16
CA GLN A 37 -3.24 -3.90 -6.57
C GLN A 37 -2.44 -2.67 -6.99
N GLU A 38 -2.43 -2.35 -8.29
CA GLU A 38 -1.73 -1.17 -8.81
C GLU A 38 -2.36 0.14 -8.30
N GLU A 39 -3.69 0.24 -8.24
CA GLU A 39 -4.36 1.42 -7.66
C GLU A 39 -3.95 1.61 -6.19
N ASN A 40 -3.88 0.52 -5.42
CA ASN A 40 -3.46 0.58 -4.03
C ASN A 40 -2.00 1.02 -3.89
N GLN A 41 -1.10 0.49 -4.73
CA GLN A 41 0.31 0.89 -4.73
C GLN A 41 0.48 2.38 -5.05
N LEU A 42 -0.27 2.91 -6.03
CA LEU A 42 -0.26 4.33 -6.35
C LEU A 42 -0.74 5.19 -5.18
N LYS A 43 -1.84 4.80 -4.52
CA LYS A 43 -2.35 5.50 -3.33
C LYS A 43 -1.35 5.47 -2.18
N LEU A 44 -0.71 4.33 -1.93
CA LEU A 44 0.32 4.20 -0.90
C LEU A 44 1.54 5.07 -1.20
N GLY A 45 1.97 5.16 -2.46
CA GLY A 45 3.05 6.04 -2.88
C GLY A 45 2.72 7.52 -2.61
N GLN A 46 1.51 7.95 -2.97
CA GLN A 46 1.03 9.31 -2.71
C GLN A 46 0.94 9.62 -1.21
N ALA A 47 0.35 8.72 -0.43
CA ALA A 47 0.24 8.87 1.01
C ALA A 47 1.62 8.93 1.68
N THR A 48 2.57 8.10 1.25
CA THR A 48 3.95 8.11 1.75
C THR A 48 4.66 9.43 1.43
N ALA A 49 4.48 9.96 0.23
CA ALA A 49 5.05 11.25 -0.16
C ALA A 49 4.46 12.39 0.68
N ALA A 50 3.14 12.42 0.85
CA ALA A 50 2.44 13.42 1.65
C ALA A 50 2.86 13.35 3.13
N PHE A 51 2.96 12.13 3.68
CA PHE A 51 3.44 11.91 5.04
C PHE A 51 4.87 12.43 5.23
N ARG A 52 5.79 12.07 4.33
CA ARG A 52 7.18 12.55 4.36
C ARG A 52 7.25 14.07 4.30
N GLN A 53 6.44 14.69 3.45
CA GLN A 53 6.36 16.14 3.36
C GLN A 53 5.87 16.75 4.69
N ALA A 54 4.80 16.22 5.28
CA ALA A 54 4.25 16.72 6.53
C ALA A 54 5.25 16.61 7.69
N VAL A 55 5.89 15.45 7.88
CA VAL A 55 6.84 15.26 8.99
C VAL A 55 8.18 15.98 8.77
N SER A 56 8.51 16.37 7.53
CA SER A 56 9.68 17.19 7.26
C SER A 56 9.49 18.67 7.61
N GLN A 57 8.26 19.12 7.86
CA GLN A 57 8.01 20.48 8.29
C GLN A 57 8.35 20.63 9.78
N PRO A 58 9.15 21.64 10.15
CA PRO A 58 9.49 21.88 11.55
C PRO A 58 8.22 22.21 12.36
N GLY A 59 8.11 21.65 13.56
CA GLY A 59 6.98 21.87 14.47
C GLY A 59 5.80 20.91 14.31
N ILE A 60 5.76 20.08 13.26
CA ILE A 60 4.66 19.12 13.04
C ILE A 60 4.76 17.94 14.01
N ALA A 61 5.96 17.42 14.26
CA ALA A 61 6.16 16.31 15.18
C ALA A 61 5.79 16.71 16.62
N GLU A 62 6.22 17.91 17.04
CA GLU A 62 5.94 18.45 18.36
C GLU A 62 4.45 18.79 18.56
N ALA A 63 3.79 19.29 17.51
CA ALA A 63 2.34 19.50 17.53
C ALA A 63 1.58 18.18 17.60
N PHE A 64 2.01 17.17 16.83
CA PHE A 64 1.41 15.84 16.86
C PHE A 64 1.58 15.17 18.24
N ASP A 65 2.77 15.23 18.84
CA ASP A 65 3.02 14.68 20.17
C ASP A 65 2.16 15.35 21.25
N ARG A 66 1.97 16.68 21.17
CA ARG A 66 1.08 17.42 22.07
C ARG A 66 -0.38 16.98 21.93
N ASP A 67 -0.86 16.80 20.71
CA ASP A 67 -2.28 16.59 20.43
C ASP A 67 -2.68 15.10 20.53
N PHE A 68 -1.73 14.17 20.35
CA PHE A 68 -1.96 12.72 20.36
C PHE A 68 -1.25 11.96 21.49
N GLY A 69 -0.58 12.66 22.42
CA GLY A 69 -0.01 12.07 23.63
C GLY A 69 1.41 11.48 23.49
N GLY A 70 2.05 11.69 22.33
CA GLY A 70 3.43 11.27 22.06
C GLY A 70 3.66 9.76 22.04
N LEU A 71 4.91 9.35 21.82
CA LEU A 71 5.29 7.93 21.91
C LEU A 71 5.24 7.45 23.38
N PRO A 72 4.72 6.23 23.64
CA PRO A 72 4.78 5.64 24.97
C PRO A 72 6.23 5.56 25.42
N GLN A 73 6.54 6.25 26.52
CA GLN A 73 7.85 6.20 27.15
C GLN A 73 7.98 4.80 27.78
N ASP A 74 9.01 4.05 27.39
CA ASP A 74 9.40 2.77 27.99
C ASP A 74 9.94 3.03 29.42
N THR A 75 9.06 3.46 30.34
CA THR A 75 9.44 3.85 31.71
C THR A 75 9.35 2.69 32.72
N ASP A 76 9.09 1.46 32.28
CA ASP A 76 8.98 0.28 33.15
C ASP A 76 10.27 -0.57 33.17
N ARG A 77 11.43 0.09 33.34
CA ARG A 77 12.71 -0.61 33.57
C ARG A 77 13.49 -0.14 34.79
N MET A 78 12.86 0.62 35.70
CA MET A 78 13.45 1.05 36.97
C MET A 78 12.76 0.48 38.22
N HIS A 79 12.04 -0.63 38.11
CA HIS A 79 11.76 -1.51 39.25
C HIS A 79 12.80 -2.64 39.32
N ARG A 80 14.07 -2.29 39.51
CA ARG A 80 15.10 -3.24 39.95
C ARG A 80 15.53 -2.88 41.36
N ALA A 81 14.90 -3.59 42.30
CA ALA A 81 15.41 -4.00 43.62
C ALA A 81 16.43 -3.07 44.30
N ALA A 82 15.96 -2.36 45.32
CA ALA A 82 16.73 -2.00 46.50
C ALA A 82 16.04 -2.59 47.72
#